data_AF-A0A1I6EL37-F1
#
_entry.id   AF-A0A1I6EL37-F1
#
_cell.length_a   1.000
_cell.length_b   1.000
_cell.length_c   1.000
_cell.angle_alpha   90.00
_cell.angle_beta   90.00
_cell.angle_gamma   90.00
#
_symmetry.space_group_name_H-M   'P 1'
#
loop_
_entity.id
_entity.type
_entity.pdbx_description
1 polymer ?
#
loop_
_entity_poly.entity_id
_entity_poly.type
_entity_poly.pdbx_seq_one_letter_code
_entity_poly.pdbx_strand_id
1 'polypeptide(L)'
;MKFVIEQSNEYLSTHSGLTFVGALIAKTDLKKRLDKSRIPGVYTPNISHGDVVTSYIGLLCQGKSDFDHIEPFREDDFFAISLNVTKAPSSPTLRQRLDMAGKNEQWKQIILEESAKLLSNDPVQITPIFLGANKER
;
A
#
# COMPACT_ATOMS: atom_id res chain seq x y z
N MET A 1 -14.07 6.40 -7.68
CA MET A 1 -13.81 7.79 -8.13
C MET A 1 -12.77 7.73 -9.25
N LYS A 2 -12.90 8.56 -10.30
CA LYS A 2 -11.94 8.61 -11.42
C LYS A 2 -11.13 9.89 -11.26
N PHE A 3 -9.85 9.78 -10.92
CA PHE A 3 -8.96 10.94 -10.82
C PHE A 3 -8.56 11.40 -12.21
N VAL A 4 -8.50 12.72 -12.41
CA VAL A 4 -7.90 13.35 -13.58
C VAL A 4 -6.48 13.71 -13.19
N ILE A 5 -5.49 13.22 -13.95
CA ILE A 5 -4.08 13.52 -13.73
C ILE A 5 -3.70 14.58 -14.75
N GLU A 6 -3.25 15.74 -14.27
CA GLU A 6 -2.78 16.84 -15.10
C GLU A 6 -1.37 17.25 -14.68
N GLN A 7 -0.58 17.71 -15.64
CA GLN A 7 0.74 18.26 -15.39
C GLN A 7 0.60 19.78 -15.20
N SER A 8 1.05 20.29 -14.06
CA SER A 8 1.04 21.72 -13.75
C SER A 8 2.38 22.18 -13.16
N ASN A 9 2.57 23.51 -13.07
CA ASN A 9 3.71 24.13 -12.40
C ASN A 9 3.42 24.43 -10.92
N GLU A 10 2.37 23.84 -10.35
CA GLU A 10 2.02 24.04 -8.94
C GLU A 10 2.91 23.21 -8.02
N TYR A 11 3.16 23.72 -6.81
CA TYR A 11 3.76 22.93 -5.75
C TYR A 11 2.75 21.89 -5.25
N LEU A 12 2.85 20.68 -5.78
CA LEU A 12 2.03 19.56 -5.33
C LEU A 12 2.34 19.26 -3.86
N SER A 13 1.29 19.27 -3.02
CA SER A 13 1.40 18.79 -1.65
C SER A 13 1.85 17.32 -1.64
N THR A 14 2.57 16.92 -0.59
CA THR A 14 3.22 15.60 -0.46
C THR A 14 2.26 14.41 -0.60
N HIS A 15 0.95 14.64 -0.44
CA HIS A 15 -0.05 13.57 -0.38
C HIS A 15 -0.62 13.17 -1.75
N SER A 16 -0.52 14.00 -2.79
CA SER A 16 -1.05 13.70 -4.13
C SER A 16 -0.49 12.39 -4.73
N GLY A 17 0.73 12.02 -4.34
CA GLY A 17 1.39 10.76 -4.73
C GLY A 17 0.63 9.49 -4.31
N LEU A 18 -0.16 9.54 -3.23
CA LEU A 18 -0.93 8.38 -2.75
C LEU A 18 -1.98 7.92 -3.76
N THR A 19 -2.50 8.83 -4.57
CA THR A 19 -3.47 8.50 -5.63
C THR A 19 -2.85 7.55 -6.66
N PHE A 20 -1.57 7.74 -7.00
CA PHE A 20 -0.85 6.83 -7.89
C PHE A 20 -0.61 5.47 -7.23
N VAL A 21 -0.30 5.45 -5.93
CA VAL A 21 -0.15 4.21 -5.16
C VAL A 21 -1.47 3.42 -5.17
N GLY A 22 -2.60 4.08 -4.89
CA GLY A 22 -3.92 3.46 -4.95
C GLY A 22 -4.26 2.94 -6.36
N ALA A 23 -3.94 3.71 -7.40
CA ALA A 23 -4.13 3.28 -8.79
C ALA A 23 -3.29 2.05 -9.15
N LEU A 24 -2.03 1.97 -8.71
CA LEU A 24 -1.16 0.81 -8.92
C LEU A 24 -1.68 -0.42 -8.19
N ILE A 25 -2.09 -0.29 -6.92
CA ILE A 25 -2.68 -1.39 -6.14
C ILE A 25 -3.96 -1.89 -6.82
N ALA A 26 -4.79 -0.98 -7.37
CA ALA A 26 -6.01 -1.33 -8.08
C ALA A 26 -5.78 -2.14 -9.38
N LYS A 27 -4.57 -2.12 -9.95
CA LYS A 27 -4.19 -3.01 -11.08
C LYS A 27 -3.87 -4.44 -10.64
N THR A 28 -3.81 -4.72 -9.33
CA THR A 28 -3.48 -6.04 -8.76
C THR A 28 -4.72 -6.71 -8.15
N ASP A 29 -4.64 -8.02 -7.93
CA ASP A 29 -5.65 -8.75 -7.15
C ASP A 29 -5.32 -8.78 -5.64
N LEU A 30 -4.36 -7.95 -5.17
CA LEU A 30 -3.81 -7.98 -3.81
C LEU A 30 -4.90 -7.94 -2.73
N LYS A 31 -5.74 -6.89 -2.73
CA LYS A 31 -6.81 -6.74 -1.72
C LYS A 31 -7.74 -7.96 -1.71
N LYS A 32 -8.20 -8.38 -2.89
CA LYS A 32 -9.12 -9.51 -3.07
C LYS A 32 -8.52 -10.83 -2.60
N ARG A 33 -7.23 -11.08 -2.85
CA ARG A 33 -6.55 -12.30 -2.39
C ARG A 33 -6.33 -12.29 -0.88
N LEU A 34 -5.95 -11.16 -0.31
CA LEU A 34 -5.78 -11.00 1.14
C LEU A 34 -7.12 -11.12 1.88
N ASP A 35 -8.18 -10.52 1.36
CA ASP A 35 -9.51 -10.59 1.99
C ASP A 35 -10.11 -12.01 2.00
N LYS A 36 -9.66 -12.89 1.08
CA LYS A 36 -10.03 -14.31 1.06
C LYS A 36 -9.15 -15.18 1.98
N SER A 37 -8.02 -14.65 2.44
CA SER A 37 -7.16 -15.37 3.38
C SER A 37 -7.82 -15.49 4.75
N ARG A 38 -7.40 -16.47 5.53
CA ARG A 38 -7.88 -16.64 6.91
C ARG A 38 -6.73 -16.41 7.87
N ILE A 39 -6.91 -15.45 8.77
CA ILE A 39 -6.06 -15.30 9.94
C ILE A 39 -6.79 -15.90 11.14
N PRO A 40 -6.20 -16.89 11.85
CA PRO A 40 -6.78 -17.42 13.07
C PRO A 40 -7.12 -16.32 14.07
N GLY A 41 -8.31 -16.37 14.66
CA GLY A 41 -8.77 -15.35 15.60
C GLY A 41 -9.39 -14.10 14.95
N VAL A 42 -9.38 -13.99 13.61
CA VAL A 42 -10.14 -12.94 12.93
C VAL A 42 -10.89 -13.42 11.70
N TYR A 43 -12.13 -13.82 11.93
CA TYR A 43 -13.00 -14.43 10.92
C TYR A 43 -13.89 -13.41 10.18
N THR A 44 -14.32 -12.34 10.86
CA THR A 44 -15.21 -11.31 10.32
C THR A 44 -14.72 -9.91 10.71
N PRO A 45 -13.61 -9.43 10.13
CA PRO A 45 -13.07 -8.13 10.49
C PRO A 45 -13.95 -6.99 9.98
N ASN A 46 -14.11 -5.94 10.78
CA ASN A 46 -14.78 -4.70 10.37
C ASN A 46 -13.96 -3.91 9.34
N ILE A 47 -12.62 -3.98 9.42
CA ILE A 47 -11.70 -3.43 8.41
C ILE A 47 -11.04 -4.59 7.69
N SER A 48 -11.20 -4.66 6.37
CA SER A 48 -10.73 -5.79 5.58
C SER A 48 -9.20 -5.96 5.63
N HIS A 49 -8.71 -7.14 5.29
CA HIS A 49 -7.28 -7.41 5.23
C HIS A 49 -6.61 -6.58 4.14
N GLY A 50 -7.27 -6.42 3.00
CA GLY A 50 -6.87 -5.53 1.92
C GLY A 50 -6.75 -4.08 2.40
N ASP A 51 -7.75 -3.56 3.13
CA ASP A 51 -7.71 -2.18 3.64
C ASP A 51 -6.58 -1.97 4.66
N VAL A 52 -6.30 -2.95 5.52
CA VAL A 52 -5.15 -2.90 6.45
C VAL A 52 -3.82 -2.83 5.70
N VAL A 53 -3.59 -3.75 4.75
CA VAL A 53 -2.33 -3.80 4.00
C VAL A 53 -2.15 -2.57 3.14
N THR A 54 -3.19 -2.16 2.40
CA THR A 54 -3.16 -0.97 1.56
C THR A 54 -2.88 0.30 2.37
N SER A 55 -3.47 0.44 3.56
CA SER A 55 -3.19 1.57 4.44
C SER A 55 -1.72 1.60 4.89
N TYR A 56 -1.16 0.44 5.27
CA TYR A 56 0.24 0.39 5.68
C TYR A 56 1.20 0.64 4.50
N ILE A 57 0.90 0.14 3.29
CA ILE A 57 1.65 0.49 2.07
C ILE A 57 1.64 2.00 1.86
N GLY A 58 0.48 2.66 2.02
CA GLY A 58 0.35 4.11 1.92
C GLY A 58 1.23 4.88 2.92
N LEU A 59 1.42 4.35 4.13
CA LEU A 59 2.35 4.92 5.11
C LEU A 59 3.81 4.72 4.69
N LEU A 60 4.17 3.51 4.25
CA LEU A 60 5.53 3.18 3.80
C LEU A 60 5.94 4.01 2.59
N CYS A 61 5.04 4.26 1.64
CA CYS A 61 5.29 5.15 0.50
C CYS A 61 5.57 6.61 0.91
N GLN A 62 5.18 7.02 2.12
CA GLN A 62 5.49 8.33 2.69
C GLN A 62 6.70 8.30 3.64
N GLY A 63 7.42 7.18 3.71
CA GLY A 63 8.54 7.00 4.65
C GLY A 63 8.12 6.84 6.12
N LYS A 64 6.84 6.57 6.39
CA LYS A 64 6.31 6.41 7.75
C LYS A 64 6.20 4.92 8.08
N SER A 65 7.12 4.40 8.88
CA SER A 65 7.17 2.98 9.27
C SER A 65 6.51 2.67 10.61
N ASP A 66 6.37 3.64 11.52
CA ASP A 66 5.65 3.44 12.78
C ASP A 66 4.13 3.41 12.53
N PHE A 67 3.44 2.42 13.09
CA PHE A 67 2.00 2.23 12.97
C PHE A 67 1.20 3.41 13.54
N ASP A 68 1.73 4.15 14.52
CA ASP A 68 1.05 5.29 15.14
C ASP A 68 0.85 6.46 14.15
N HIS A 69 1.62 6.50 13.06
CA HIS A 69 1.43 7.49 12.00
C HIS A 69 0.11 7.36 11.25
N ILE A 70 -0.66 6.26 11.43
CA ILE A 70 -1.98 6.14 10.81
C ILE A 70 -3.01 7.06 11.47
N GLU A 71 -2.85 7.40 12.75
CA GLU A 71 -3.90 8.06 13.53
C GLU A 71 -4.36 9.40 12.94
N PRO A 72 -3.46 10.31 12.48
CA PRO A 72 -3.89 11.54 11.81
C PRO A 72 -4.70 11.30 10.53
N PHE A 73 -4.51 10.16 9.84
CA PHE A 73 -5.20 9.84 8.59
C PHE A 73 -6.58 9.21 8.81
N ARG A 74 -7.00 8.97 10.05
CA ARG A 74 -8.31 8.37 10.34
C ARG A 74 -9.47 9.35 10.21
N GLU A 75 -9.17 10.63 10.33
CA GLU A 75 -10.12 11.75 10.13
C GLU A 75 -9.91 12.44 8.79
N ASP A 76 -8.90 12.01 8.01
CA ASP A 76 -8.61 12.53 6.68
C ASP A 76 -9.22 11.63 5.59
N ASP A 77 -10.28 12.10 4.96
CA ASP A 77 -10.94 11.42 3.86
C ASP A 77 -9.99 11.22 2.65
N PHE A 78 -9.02 12.13 2.44
CA PHE A 78 -8.14 12.06 1.29
C PHE A 78 -7.26 10.80 1.31
N PHE A 79 -6.76 10.40 2.47
CA PHE A 79 -5.96 9.17 2.59
C PHE A 79 -6.77 7.94 2.19
N ALA A 80 -8.00 7.82 2.69
CA ALA A 80 -8.88 6.69 2.37
C ALA A 80 -9.27 6.68 0.89
N ILE A 81 -9.64 7.84 0.35
CA ILE A 81 -10.04 8.04 -1.04
C ILE A 81 -8.90 7.74 -2.02
N SER A 82 -7.69 8.26 -1.76
CA SER A 82 -6.53 8.11 -2.64
C SER A 82 -6.07 6.65 -2.76
N LEU A 83 -6.15 5.89 -1.67
CA LEU A 83 -5.76 4.48 -1.62
C LEU A 83 -6.92 3.51 -1.93
N ASN A 84 -8.13 4.03 -2.14
CA ASN A 84 -9.34 3.23 -2.33
C ASN A 84 -9.55 2.21 -1.19
N VAL A 85 -9.39 2.66 0.05
CA VAL A 85 -9.72 1.89 1.27
C VAL A 85 -11.01 2.44 1.87
N THR A 86 -11.79 1.57 2.51
CA THR A 86 -13.08 1.97 3.09
C THR A 86 -12.89 2.91 4.27
N LYS A 87 -11.88 2.61 5.10
CA LYS A 87 -11.54 3.40 6.29
C LYS A 87 -10.10 3.11 6.70
N ALA A 88 -9.38 4.14 7.14
CA ALA A 88 -8.06 3.94 7.73
C ALA A 88 -8.17 3.16 9.07
N PRO A 89 -7.39 2.08 9.24
CA PRO A 89 -7.32 1.33 10.50
C PRO A 89 -6.72 2.16 11.63
N SER A 90 -7.00 1.79 12.87
CA SER A 90 -6.26 2.32 14.02
C SER A 90 -4.85 1.69 14.09
N SER A 91 -3.93 2.37 14.76
CA SER A 91 -2.59 1.84 15.01
C SER A 91 -2.61 0.45 15.67
N PRO A 92 -3.41 0.20 16.73
CA PRO A 92 -3.55 -1.14 17.28
C PRO A 92 -4.06 -2.16 16.27
N THR A 93 -5.00 -1.78 15.39
CA THR A 93 -5.52 -2.66 14.35
C THR A 93 -4.42 -3.01 13.34
N LEU A 94 -3.64 -2.03 12.87
CA LEU A 94 -2.50 -2.27 11.99
C LEU A 94 -1.50 -3.23 12.63
N ARG A 95 -1.01 -2.87 13.83
CA ARG A 95 0.02 -3.63 14.55
C ARG A 95 -0.41 -5.08 14.77
N GLN A 96 -1.57 -5.29 15.39
CA GLN A 96 -2.06 -6.64 15.68
C GLN A 96 -2.29 -7.44 14.40
N ARG A 97 -2.90 -6.84 13.36
CA ARG A 97 -3.19 -7.54 12.12
C ARG A 97 -1.91 -7.97 11.41
N LEU A 98 -0.95 -7.07 11.29
CA LEU A 98 0.30 -7.32 10.58
C LEU A 98 1.20 -8.27 11.37
N ASP A 99 1.19 -8.23 12.71
CA ASP A 99 1.89 -9.21 13.55
C ASP A 99 1.29 -10.63 13.40
N MET A 100 -0.03 -10.74 13.31
CA MET A 100 -0.70 -12.02 13.07
C MET A 100 -0.44 -12.52 11.65
N ALA A 101 -0.49 -11.63 10.66
CA ALA A 101 -0.23 -11.95 9.26
C ALA A 101 1.23 -12.32 8.99
N GLY A 102 2.19 -11.69 9.67
CA GLY A 102 3.62 -12.00 9.53
C GLY A 102 3.98 -13.42 9.92
N LYS A 103 3.13 -14.08 10.71
CA LYS A 103 3.24 -15.51 11.08
C LYS A 103 2.62 -16.44 10.03
N ASN A 104 1.96 -15.89 9.01
CA ASN A 104 1.27 -16.62 7.96
C ASN A 104 2.00 -16.47 6.62
N GLU A 105 2.66 -17.54 6.16
CA GLU A 105 3.42 -17.54 4.90
C GLU A 105 2.54 -17.22 3.67
N GLN A 106 1.22 -17.46 3.74
CA GLN A 106 0.28 -17.16 2.66
C GLN A 106 0.30 -15.67 2.28
N TRP A 107 0.37 -14.76 3.26
CA TRP A 107 0.37 -13.32 2.98
C TRP A 107 1.63 -12.90 2.25
N LYS A 108 2.78 -13.40 2.70
CA LYS A 108 4.07 -13.15 2.05
C LYS A 108 4.07 -13.62 0.60
N GLN A 109 3.56 -14.82 0.34
CA GLN A 109 3.43 -15.33 -1.04
C GLN A 109 2.52 -14.44 -1.90
N ILE A 110 1.33 -14.08 -1.41
CA ILE A 110 0.40 -13.20 -2.13
C ILE A 110 1.08 -11.86 -2.47
N ILE A 111 1.75 -11.23 -1.49
CA ILE A 111 2.40 -9.93 -1.69
C ILE A 111 3.50 -10.02 -2.74
N LEU A 112 4.36 -11.04 -2.67
CA LEU A 112 5.45 -11.23 -3.64
C LEU A 112 4.93 -11.49 -5.05
N GLU A 113 3.92 -12.35 -5.20
CA GLU A 113 3.33 -12.66 -6.49
C GLU A 113 2.62 -11.46 -7.12
N GLU A 114 1.81 -10.73 -6.35
CA GLU A 114 1.11 -9.54 -6.87
C GLU A 114 2.07 -8.40 -7.19
N SER A 115 3.17 -8.26 -6.42
CA SER A 115 4.25 -7.32 -6.74
C SER A 115 4.93 -7.66 -8.07
N ALA A 116 5.26 -8.93 -8.29
CA ALA A 116 5.84 -9.38 -9.55
C ALA A 116 4.88 -9.20 -10.73
N LYS A 117 3.60 -9.51 -10.55
CA LYS A 117 2.56 -9.30 -11.59
C LYS A 117 2.38 -7.83 -11.95
N LEU A 118 2.43 -6.94 -10.96
CA LEU A 118 2.35 -5.50 -11.21
C LEU A 118 3.47 -5.05 -12.14
N LEU A 119 4.70 -5.52 -11.89
CA LEU A 119 5.86 -5.21 -12.72
C LEU A 119 5.81 -5.86 -14.10
N SER A 120 5.23 -7.06 -14.23
CA SER A 120 5.13 -7.75 -15.53
C SER A 120 4.01 -7.24 -16.42
N ASN A 121 2.95 -6.68 -15.83
CA ASN A 121 1.75 -6.26 -16.57
C ASN A 121 1.86 -4.85 -17.16
N ASP A 122 2.71 -3.99 -16.59
CA ASP A 122 3.04 -2.71 -17.22
C ASP A 122 4.32 -2.86 -18.05
N PRO A 123 4.44 -2.20 -19.21
CA PRO A 123 5.66 -2.14 -20.02
C PRO A 123 6.71 -1.24 -19.33
N VAL A 124 7.04 -1.53 -18.07
CA VAL A 124 8.07 -0.81 -17.33
C VAL A 124 9.41 -1.29 -17.83
N GLN A 125 10.18 -0.38 -18.42
CA GLN A 125 11.57 -0.67 -18.72
C GLN A 125 12.33 -0.85 -17.40
N ILE A 126 12.65 -2.10 -17.05
CA ILE A 126 13.47 -2.40 -15.88
C ILE A 126 14.88 -1.91 -16.19
N THR A 127 15.24 -0.76 -15.64
CA THR A 127 16.60 -0.22 -15.73
C THR A 127 17.41 -0.67 -14.52
N PRO A 128 18.62 -1.23 -14.71
CA PRO A 128 19.48 -1.63 -13.60
C PRO A 128 19.91 -0.39 -12.80
N ILE A 129 20.03 -0.56 -11.48
CA ILE A 129 20.63 0.45 -10.61
C ILE A 129 22.09 0.04 -10.39
N PHE A 130 23.03 0.86 -10.86
CA PHE A 130 24.46 0.60 -10.65
C PHE A 130 24.85 1.06 -9.24
N LEU A 131 25.04 0.10 -8.33
CA LEU A 131 25.61 0.36 -7.00
C LEU A 131 27.14 0.41 -7.11
N GLY A 132 27.75 1.54 -6.75
CA GLY A 132 29.20 1.63 -6.55
C GLY A 132 30.07 1.65 -7.81
N ALA A 133 29.58 2.15 -8.95
CA ALA A 133 30.49 2.55 -10.02
C ALA A 133 31.31 3.74 -9.52
N ASN A 134 32.57 3.49 -9.13
CA ASN A 134 33.55 4.52 -8.83
C ASN A 134 33.50 5.59 -9.92
N LYS A 135 32.98 6.77 -9.57
CA LYS A 135 33.29 7.98 -10.31
C LYS A 135 34.73 8.30 -9.94
N GLU A 136 35.67 7.77 -10.70
CA GLU A 136 36.96 8.43 -10.86
C GLU A 136 36.65 9.89 -11.25
N ARG A 137 36.90 10.78 -10.30
CA ARG A 137 36.94 12.23 -10.46
C ARG A 137 38.31 12.68 -10.04
#